data_AF-A0A0J8ANG8-F1
#
_entry.id   AF-A0A0J8ANG8-F1
#
_cell.length_a   1.000
_cell.length_b   1.000
_cell.length_c   1.000
_cell.angle_alpha   90.00
_cell.angle_beta   90.00
_cell.angle_gamma   90.00
#
_symmetry.space_group_name_H-M   'P 1'
#
loop_
_entity.id
_entity.type
_entity.pdbx_description
1 polymer ?
#
loop_
_entity_poly.entity_id
_entity_poly.type
_entity_poly.pdbx_seq_one_letter_code
_entity_poly.pdbx_strand_id
1 'polypeptide(L)'
;MATSEDGEIYRRGQELTVTFQARPEDLAFLRQWSDAVPTLYFLDICAANITKQARETHERDSRKLALFDRLTALDLPQNTFSYLLAFIEKVSDPRNAMTDAELEAQILGDMASLRAFFTKAHVAESDGFFTEYLPELRGAPHELMQDAYLQFIRALNDRFGLQNPVAKSRRLTTATEMLELADSLSIARYHPVVLVALGCLYENRAAKKVMKFREDAALFNAENALSDIMTVVRFLPRKLEIEHIGRERQVGWARSSYITDDNGLSQILRCCAAFWTRKRDNQDENPVCRDRRRA
;
A
#
# COMPACT_ATOMS: atom_id res chain seq x y z
N MET A 1 -14.65 23.41 15.10
CA MET A 1 -14.10 22.45 16.08
C MET A 1 -12.66 22.85 16.31
N ALA A 2 -12.27 23.13 17.55
CA ALA A 2 -10.93 23.60 17.86
C ALA A 2 -9.94 22.43 17.75
N THR A 3 -9.11 22.42 16.70
CA THR A 3 -7.90 21.59 16.67
C THR A 3 -6.97 22.14 17.74
N SER A 4 -6.65 21.33 18.75
CA SER A 4 -5.56 21.65 19.69
C SER A 4 -4.26 21.81 18.90
N GLU A 5 -3.36 22.70 19.31
CA GLU A 5 -2.03 22.92 18.70
C GLU A 5 -1.21 21.61 18.55
N ASP A 6 -1.59 20.54 19.24
CA ASP A 6 -0.96 19.22 19.24
C ASP A 6 -1.35 18.26 18.10
N GLY A 7 -2.39 18.56 17.30
CA GLY A 7 -2.91 17.68 16.24
C GLY A 7 -3.73 16.46 16.73
N GLU A 8 -4.45 15.80 15.83
CA GLU A 8 -5.27 14.61 16.15
C GLU A 8 -4.42 13.33 16.07
N ILE A 9 -4.46 12.50 17.11
CA ILE A 9 -3.66 11.27 17.22
C ILE A 9 -4.55 10.05 16.98
N TYR A 10 -4.24 9.29 15.95
CA TYR A 10 -4.91 8.03 15.64
C TYR A 10 -4.07 6.86 16.14
N ARG A 11 -4.72 5.90 16.81
CA ARG A 11 -4.05 4.74 17.44
C ARG A 11 -4.60 3.44 16.91
N ARG A 12 -3.74 2.43 16.82
CA ARG A 12 -4.15 1.04 16.56
C ARG A 12 -5.06 0.53 17.69
N GLY A 13 -6.07 -0.26 17.33
CA GLY A 13 -6.93 -0.92 18.31
C GLY A 13 -6.21 -2.01 19.07
N GLN A 14 -6.79 -2.43 20.20
CA GLN A 14 -6.34 -3.64 20.89
C GLN A 14 -6.60 -4.87 20.03
N GLU A 15 -5.66 -5.81 20.02
CA GLU A 15 -5.78 -7.08 19.30
C GLU A 15 -5.66 -8.24 20.27
N LEU A 16 -6.52 -9.25 20.10
CA LEU A 16 -6.46 -10.51 20.82
C LEU A 16 -6.16 -11.62 19.82
N THR A 17 -5.12 -12.41 20.08
CA THR A 17 -4.83 -13.62 19.31
C THR A 17 -5.34 -14.83 20.08
N VAL A 18 -6.25 -15.59 19.48
CA VAL A 18 -6.83 -16.81 20.07
C VAL A 18 -6.39 -18.01 19.24
N THR A 19 -5.88 -19.05 19.91
CA THR A 19 -5.55 -20.34 19.29
C THR A 19 -6.48 -21.39 19.85
N PHE A 20 -7.19 -22.11 18.98
CA PHE A 20 -8.11 -23.17 19.37
C PHE A 20 -8.22 -24.23 18.27
N GLN A 21 -8.67 -25.44 18.61
CA GLN A 21 -8.99 -26.47 17.63
C GLN A 21 -10.36 -26.16 17.00
N ALA A 22 -10.35 -25.63 15.79
CA ALA A 22 -11.57 -25.24 15.09
C ALA A 22 -12.21 -26.43 14.37
N ARG A 23 -13.50 -26.64 14.57
CA ARG A 23 -14.32 -27.50 13.71
C ARG A 23 -14.68 -26.75 12.41
N PRO A 24 -15.08 -27.45 11.34
CA PRO A 24 -15.48 -26.79 10.09
C PRO A 24 -16.58 -25.73 10.26
N GLU A 25 -17.54 -25.98 11.15
CA GLU A 25 -18.61 -25.03 11.51
C GLU A 25 -18.10 -23.77 12.21
N ASP A 26 -17.09 -23.90 13.09
CA ASP A 26 -16.47 -22.75 13.75
C ASP A 26 -15.74 -21.86 12.72
N LEU A 27 -15.08 -22.48 11.74
CA LEU A 27 -14.43 -21.75 10.64
C LEU A 27 -15.43 -21.04 9.73
N ALA A 28 -16.57 -21.68 9.43
CA ALA A 28 -17.63 -21.07 8.63
C ALA A 28 -18.24 -19.87 9.35
N PHE A 29 -18.53 -20.00 10.66
CA PHE A 29 -19.00 -18.91 11.49
C PHE A 29 -18.01 -17.74 11.52
N LEU A 30 -16.72 -18.00 11.76
CA LEU A 30 -15.70 -16.94 11.80
C LEU A 30 -15.54 -16.22 10.47
N ARG A 31 -15.67 -16.94 9.34
CA ARG A 31 -15.68 -16.32 8.00
C ARG A 31 -16.90 -15.43 7.83
N GLN A 32 -18.10 -15.93 8.11
CA GLN A 32 -19.33 -15.14 8.02
C GLN A 32 -19.29 -13.90 8.90
N TRP A 33 -18.81 -14.04 10.14
CA TRP A 33 -18.62 -12.92 11.05
C TRP A 33 -17.62 -11.91 10.50
N SER A 34 -16.47 -12.36 9.99
CA SER A 34 -15.49 -11.48 9.36
C SER A 34 -16.03 -10.75 8.13
N ASP A 35 -16.80 -11.45 7.29
CA ASP A 35 -17.38 -10.90 6.07
C ASP A 35 -18.46 -9.86 6.38
N ALA A 36 -19.16 -9.99 7.50
CA ALA A 36 -20.15 -9.02 7.96
C ALA A 36 -19.56 -7.69 8.47
N VAL A 37 -18.24 -7.61 8.70
CA VAL A 37 -17.58 -6.39 9.20
C VAL A 37 -17.48 -5.35 8.07
N PRO A 38 -18.08 -4.15 8.21
CA PRO A 38 -17.96 -3.09 7.21
C PRO A 38 -16.50 -2.73 6.95
N THR A 39 -16.06 -2.90 5.71
CA THR A 39 -14.64 -2.79 5.32
C THR A 39 -14.45 -1.85 4.13
N LEU A 40 -13.50 -0.92 4.26
CA LEU A 40 -12.99 -0.12 3.13
C LEU A 40 -11.80 -0.82 2.48
N TYR A 41 -11.95 -1.18 1.21
CA TYR A 41 -10.90 -1.79 0.40
C TYR A 41 -10.25 -0.74 -0.51
N PHE A 42 -8.98 -0.46 -0.29
CA PHE A 42 -8.16 0.30 -1.22
C PHE A 42 -7.61 -0.62 -2.30
N LEU A 43 -7.74 -0.21 -3.56
CA LEU A 43 -7.27 -0.98 -4.71
C LEU A 43 -5.90 -0.48 -5.17
N ASP A 44 -5.02 -1.40 -5.57
CA ASP A 44 -3.90 -1.11 -6.46
C ASP A 44 -4.37 -0.96 -7.92
N ILE A 45 -3.52 -0.40 -8.78
CA ILE A 45 -3.85 -0.25 -10.21
C ILE A 45 -4.16 -1.61 -10.86
N CYS A 46 -3.44 -2.67 -10.49
CA CYS A 46 -3.66 -4.00 -11.03
C CYS A 46 -5.06 -4.55 -10.70
N ALA A 47 -5.53 -4.42 -9.46
CA ALA A 47 -6.86 -4.84 -9.04
C ALA A 47 -7.95 -3.97 -9.66
N ALA A 48 -7.74 -2.66 -9.77
CA ALA A 48 -8.67 -1.80 -10.50
C ALA A 48 -8.80 -2.23 -11.98
N ASN A 49 -7.69 -2.58 -12.62
CA ASN A 49 -7.68 -3.05 -14.01
C ASN A 49 -8.44 -4.37 -14.22
N ILE A 50 -8.50 -5.27 -13.22
CA ILE A 50 -9.29 -6.51 -13.30
C ILE A 50 -10.77 -6.21 -13.51
N THR A 51 -11.29 -5.12 -12.94
CA THR A 51 -12.72 -4.79 -13.03
C THR A 51 -13.19 -4.35 -14.42
N LYS A 52 -12.25 -4.07 -15.33
CA LYS A 52 -12.53 -3.61 -16.69
C LYS A 52 -12.82 -4.73 -17.68
N GLN A 53 -12.52 -5.98 -17.31
CA GLN A 53 -12.56 -7.12 -18.21
C GLN A 53 -13.52 -8.18 -17.69
N ALA A 54 -14.12 -8.92 -18.62
CA ALA A 54 -14.95 -10.06 -18.28
C ALA A 54 -14.09 -11.21 -17.73
N ARG A 55 -14.69 -12.06 -16.88
CA ARG A 55 -14.02 -13.16 -16.18
C ARG A 55 -13.23 -14.08 -17.12
N GLU A 56 -13.78 -14.37 -18.30
CA GLU A 56 -13.23 -15.24 -19.34
C GLU A 56 -11.85 -14.76 -19.82
N THR A 57 -11.63 -13.44 -19.80
CA THR A 57 -10.36 -12.81 -20.18
C THR A 57 -9.21 -13.22 -19.25
N HIS A 58 -9.53 -13.64 -18.02
CA HIS A 58 -8.55 -14.00 -17.00
C HIS A 58 -8.31 -15.50 -16.86
N GLU A 59 -9.04 -16.37 -17.57
CA GLU A 59 -8.93 -17.83 -17.42
C GLU A 59 -7.53 -18.38 -17.69
N ARG A 60 -6.76 -17.69 -18.55
CA ARG A 60 -5.37 -18.06 -18.87
C ARG A 60 -4.36 -17.64 -17.81
N ASP A 61 -4.73 -16.74 -16.89
CA ASP A 61 -3.89 -16.27 -15.81
C ASP A 61 -4.58 -16.55 -14.46
N SER A 62 -4.23 -17.71 -13.88
CA SER A 62 -4.77 -18.18 -12.60
C SER A 62 -4.67 -17.15 -11.47
N ARG A 63 -3.65 -16.27 -11.49
CA ARG A 63 -3.46 -15.22 -10.48
C ARG A 63 -4.49 -14.11 -10.65
N LYS A 64 -4.70 -13.66 -11.90
CA LYS A 64 -5.73 -12.65 -12.22
C LYS A 64 -7.14 -13.19 -12.00
N LEU A 65 -7.39 -14.46 -12.36
CA LEU A 65 -8.66 -15.12 -12.09
C LEU A 65 -8.95 -15.19 -10.59
N ALA A 66 -7.97 -15.60 -9.78
CA ALA A 66 -8.12 -15.63 -8.32
C ALA A 66 -8.39 -14.22 -7.73
N LEU A 67 -7.80 -13.17 -8.30
CA LEU A 67 -8.09 -11.80 -7.92
C LEU A 67 -9.50 -11.38 -8.33
N PHE A 68 -9.93 -11.70 -9.55
CA PHE A 68 -11.30 -11.46 -10.02
C PHE A 68 -12.34 -12.14 -9.12
N ASP A 69 -12.15 -13.44 -8.84
CA ASP A 69 -13.05 -14.21 -7.99
C ASP A 69 -13.07 -13.63 -6.56
N ARG A 70 -11.92 -13.17 -6.05
CA ARG A 70 -11.83 -12.48 -4.76
C ARG A 70 -12.59 -11.16 -4.75
N LEU A 71 -12.43 -10.31 -5.78
CA LEU A 71 -13.17 -9.04 -5.87
C LEU A 71 -14.67 -9.29 -5.93
N THR A 72 -15.11 -10.29 -6.71
CA THR A 72 -16.51 -10.71 -6.81
C THR A 72 -17.07 -11.16 -5.46
N ALA A 73 -16.31 -11.95 -4.70
CA ALA A 73 -16.72 -12.39 -3.36
C ALA A 73 -16.82 -11.24 -2.34
N LEU A 74 -16.09 -10.14 -2.56
CA LEU A 74 -16.10 -8.96 -1.70
C LEU A 74 -17.18 -7.94 -2.09
N ASP A 75 -17.92 -8.14 -3.18
CA ASP A 75 -19.08 -7.32 -3.59
C ASP A 75 -20.27 -7.55 -2.64
N LEU A 76 -20.17 -6.98 -1.43
CA LEU A 76 -21.14 -7.10 -0.34
C LEU A 76 -21.63 -5.69 0.07
N PRO A 77 -22.91 -5.52 0.47
CA PRO A 77 -23.48 -4.19 0.77
C PRO A 77 -22.75 -3.37 1.83
N GLN A 78 -22.14 -4.02 2.81
CA GLN A 78 -21.38 -3.38 3.89
C GLN A 78 -19.96 -2.97 3.49
N ASN A 79 -19.49 -3.41 2.32
CA ASN A 79 -18.14 -3.12 1.85
C ASN A 79 -18.13 -1.85 1.00
N THR A 80 -16.98 -1.20 1.00
CA THR A 80 -16.72 -0.06 0.12
C THR A 80 -15.37 -0.23 -0.55
N PHE A 81 -15.26 0.17 -1.80
CA PHE A 81 -14.02 0.17 -2.57
C PHE A 81 -13.56 1.60 -2.83
N SER A 82 -12.28 1.85 -2.64
CA SER A 82 -11.61 3.14 -2.85
C SER A 82 -10.58 3.02 -3.97
N TYR A 83 -10.70 3.89 -4.96
CA TYR A 83 -9.72 4.02 -6.05
C TYR A 83 -8.59 5.01 -5.71
N LEU A 84 -8.65 5.68 -4.55
CA LEU A 84 -7.73 6.75 -4.16
C LEU A 84 -6.24 6.39 -4.30
N LEU A 85 -5.81 5.21 -3.84
CA LEU A 85 -4.40 4.84 -3.88
C LEU A 85 -3.92 4.51 -5.31
N ALA A 86 -4.72 3.80 -6.09
CA ALA A 86 -4.46 3.56 -7.51
C ALA A 86 -4.43 4.87 -8.32
N PHE A 87 -5.31 5.82 -7.98
CA PHE A 87 -5.31 7.15 -8.55
C PHE A 87 -4.02 7.93 -8.24
N ILE A 88 -3.64 8.03 -6.97
CA ILE A 88 -2.39 8.69 -6.56
C ILE A 88 -1.18 8.06 -7.26
N GLU A 89 -1.12 6.73 -7.32
CA GLU A 89 -0.08 6.01 -8.04
C GLU A 89 -0.04 6.39 -9.53
N LYS A 90 -1.19 6.40 -10.20
CA LYS A 90 -1.30 6.69 -11.63
C LYS A 90 -0.92 8.14 -11.97
N VAL A 91 -1.31 9.09 -11.12
CA VAL A 91 -0.97 10.51 -11.30
C VAL A 91 0.52 10.76 -11.04
N SER A 92 1.10 10.01 -10.10
CA SER A 92 2.51 10.16 -9.72
C SER A 92 3.49 9.48 -10.68
N ASP A 93 3.04 8.72 -11.68
CA ASP A 93 3.94 8.01 -12.59
C ASP A 93 4.61 9.00 -13.56
N PRO A 94 5.93 9.27 -13.40
CA PRO A 94 6.62 10.24 -14.24
C PRO A 94 6.77 9.77 -15.70
N ARG A 95 6.50 8.50 -15.98
CA ARG A 95 6.56 7.93 -17.33
C ARG A 95 5.24 8.12 -18.09
N ASN A 96 4.19 8.58 -17.42
CA ASN A 96 2.90 8.77 -18.05
C ASN A 96 2.92 10.01 -18.96
N ALA A 97 2.95 9.79 -20.27
CA ALA A 97 2.96 10.84 -21.29
C ALA A 97 1.56 11.44 -21.59
N MET A 98 0.51 10.99 -20.90
CA MET A 98 -0.85 11.50 -21.10
C MET A 98 -0.97 12.98 -20.73
N THR A 99 -1.76 13.70 -21.51
CA THR A 99 -2.28 15.02 -21.14
C THR A 99 -3.24 14.92 -19.94
N ASP A 100 -3.49 16.04 -19.26
CA ASP A 100 -4.45 16.07 -18.13
C ASP A 100 -5.83 15.54 -18.54
N ALA A 101 -6.30 15.94 -19.72
CA ALA A 101 -7.60 15.51 -20.25
C ALA A 101 -7.65 14.01 -20.56
N GLU A 102 -6.58 13.43 -21.12
CA GLU A 102 -6.51 11.98 -21.36
C GLU A 102 -6.46 11.19 -20.06
N LEU A 103 -5.70 11.69 -19.08
CA LEU A 103 -5.60 11.07 -17.77
C LEU A 103 -6.94 11.13 -17.02
N GLU A 104 -7.61 12.28 -17.02
CA GLU A 104 -8.94 12.44 -16.46
C GLU A 104 -9.94 11.48 -17.11
N ALA A 105 -9.99 11.44 -18.45
CA ALA A 105 -10.86 10.52 -19.18
C ALA A 105 -10.57 9.06 -18.82
N GLN A 106 -9.30 8.68 -18.65
CA GLN A 106 -8.93 7.34 -18.22
C GLN A 106 -9.39 7.05 -16.79
N ILE A 107 -9.21 7.98 -15.85
CA ILE A 107 -9.65 7.83 -14.46
C ILE A 107 -11.17 7.67 -14.38
N LEU A 108 -11.92 8.49 -15.11
CA LEU A 108 -13.38 8.39 -15.17
C LEU A 108 -13.83 7.07 -15.79
N GLY A 109 -13.13 6.58 -16.82
CA GLY A 109 -13.40 5.26 -17.39
C GLY A 109 -13.12 4.12 -16.40
N ASP A 110 -12.07 4.25 -15.58
CA ASP A 110 -11.72 3.29 -14.53
C ASP A 110 -12.79 3.27 -13.43
N MET A 111 -13.27 4.45 -13.00
CA MET A 111 -14.35 4.60 -12.03
C MET A 111 -15.68 4.05 -12.53
N ALA A 112 -16.02 4.29 -13.80
CA ALA A 112 -17.20 3.71 -14.41
C ALA A 112 -17.13 2.18 -14.43
N SER A 113 -15.95 1.62 -14.73
CA SER A 113 -15.73 0.17 -14.72
C SER A 113 -15.87 -0.42 -13.31
N LEU A 114 -15.33 0.25 -12.29
CA LEU A 114 -15.48 -0.15 -10.89
C LEU A 114 -16.95 -0.18 -10.46
N ARG A 115 -17.72 0.87 -10.78
CA ARG A 115 -19.15 0.96 -10.44
C ARG A 115 -20.01 -0.04 -11.22
N ALA A 116 -19.60 -0.39 -12.44
CA ALA A 116 -20.27 -1.45 -13.20
C ALA A 116 -19.96 -2.85 -12.63
N PHE A 117 -18.75 -3.05 -12.12
CA PHE A 117 -18.31 -4.32 -11.54
C PHE A 117 -18.92 -4.57 -10.16
N PHE A 118 -18.89 -3.59 -9.26
CA PHE A 118 -19.42 -3.69 -7.90
C PHE A 118 -20.89 -3.26 -7.87
N THR A 119 -21.78 -4.26 -7.90
CA THR A 119 -23.23 -4.03 -7.97
C THR A 119 -23.87 -3.89 -6.59
N LYS A 120 -23.20 -4.37 -5.53
CA LYS A 120 -23.71 -4.39 -4.17
C LYS A 120 -22.91 -3.49 -3.24
N ALA A 121 -21.58 -3.56 -3.34
CA ALA A 121 -20.67 -2.72 -2.56
C ALA A 121 -20.68 -1.28 -3.09
N HIS A 122 -20.35 -0.34 -2.21
CA HIS A 122 -20.22 1.07 -2.58
C HIS A 122 -18.84 1.36 -3.18
N VAL A 123 -18.74 2.30 -4.13
CA VAL A 123 -17.45 2.87 -4.57
C VAL A 123 -17.34 4.28 -3.96
N ALA A 124 -16.34 4.49 -3.10
CA ALA A 124 -16.24 5.63 -2.19
C ALA A 124 -16.26 6.98 -2.91
N GLU A 125 -15.44 7.12 -3.96
CA GLU A 125 -15.20 8.41 -4.59
C GLU A 125 -16.22 8.72 -5.70
N SER A 126 -16.63 9.98 -5.78
CA SER A 126 -17.41 10.54 -6.89
C SER A 126 -16.51 10.95 -8.05
N ASP A 127 -17.09 11.20 -9.22
CA ASP A 127 -16.31 11.70 -10.38
C ASP A 127 -15.75 13.10 -10.11
N GLY A 128 -16.56 13.97 -9.49
CA GLY A 128 -16.15 15.33 -9.11
C GLY A 128 -14.93 15.37 -8.20
N PHE A 129 -14.80 14.39 -7.28
CA PHE A 129 -13.61 14.28 -6.44
C PHE A 129 -12.32 14.18 -7.26
N PHE A 130 -12.30 13.39 -8.33
CA PHE A 130 -11.09 13.24 -9.16
C PHE A 130 -10.84 14.44 -10.06
N THR A 131 -11.89 15.01 -10.66
CA THR A 131 -11.77 16.21 -11.50
C THR A 131 -11.23 17.40 -10.69
N GLU A 132 -11.66 17.55 -9.43
CA GLU A 132 -11.17 18.61 -8.54
C GLU A 132 -9.75 18.34 -8.04
N TYR A 133 -9.41 17.08 -7.72
CA TYR A 133 -8.15 16.75 -7.06
C TYR A 133 -6.98 16.50 -8.03
N LEU A 134 -7.26 16.12 -9.28
CA LEU A 134 -6.22 15.84 -10.30
C LEU A 134 -5.25 17.03 -10.53
N PRO A 135 -5.71 18.29 -10.70
CA PRO A 135 -4.81 19.42 -10.91
C PRO A 135 -3.87 19.67 -9.71
N GLU A 136 -4.38 19.49 -8.48
CA GLU A 136 -3.57 19.65 -7.27
C GLU A 136 -2.47 18.60 -7.19
N LEU A 137 -2.78 17.36 -7.57
CA LEU A 137 -1.83 16.24 -7.50
C LEU A 137 -0.78 16.29 -8.60
N ARG A 138 -1.11 16.70 -9.83
CA ARG A 138 -0.10 16.87 -10.89
C ARG A 138 0.84 18.05 -10.64
N GLY A 139 0.35 19.10 -9.97
CA GLY A 139 1.12 20.31 -9.68
C GLY A 139 2.09 20.20 -8.51
N ALA A 140 2.05 19.12 -7.72
CA ALA A 140 2.84 18.97 -6.51
C ALA A 140 3.65 17.66 -6.49
N PRO A 141 4.95 17.69 -6.14
CA PRO A 141 5.70 16.47 -5.90
C PRO A 141 5.06 15.71 -4.73
N HIS A 142 4.45 14.57 -5.04
CA HIS A 142 3.77 13.71 -4.08
C HIS A 142 4.71 13.18 -2.99
N GLU A 143 5.99 13.05 -3.34
CA GLU A 143 7.04 12.52 -2.50
C GLU A 143 8.19 13.52 -2.55
N LEU A 144 8.22 14.44 -1.57
CA LEU A 144 9.20 15.54 -1.52
C LEU A 144 10.67 15.09 -1.60
N MET A 145 10.95 13.82 -1.30
CA MET A 145 12.28 13.22 -1.31
C MET A 145 12.45 12.10 -2.35
N GLN A 146 11.63 12.09 -3.41
CA GLN A 146 11.64 11.07 -4.46
C GLN A 146 13.04 10.82 -5.02
N ASP A 147 13.79 11.87 -5.38
CA ASP A 147 15.14 11.74 -5.94
C ASP A 147 16.10 11.06 -4.97
N ALA A 148 16.05 11.43 -3.69
CA ALA A 148 16.86 10.80 -2.65
C ALA A 148 16.48 9.32 -2.48
N TYR A 149 15.19 8.99 -2.50
CA TYR A 149 14.73 7.60 -2.42
C TYR A 149 15.17 6.77 -3.62
N LEU A 150 15.06 7.31 -4.84
CA LEU A 150 15.52 6.64 -6.06
C LEU A 150 17.04 6.45 -6.05
N GLN A 151 17.80 7.47 -5.63
CA GLN A 151 19.24 7.37 -5.49
C GLN A 151 19.64 6.26 -4.50
N PHE A 152 18.97 6.21 -3.35
CA PHE A 152 19.18 5.15 -2.37
C PHE A 152 18.86 3.77 -2.96
N ILE A 153 17.68 3.60 -3.56
CA ILE A 153 17.20 2.34 -4.13
C ILE A 153 18.13 1.82 -5.23
N ARG A 154 18.59 2.70 -6.14
CA ARG A 154 19.55 2.34 -7.20
C ARG A 154 20.87 1.85 -6.62
N ALA A 155 21.39 2.53 -5.58
CA ALA A 155 22.62 2.10 -4.91
C ALA A 155 22.53 0.68 -4.31
N LEU A 156 21.34 0.25 -3.86
CA LEU A 156 21.14 -1.11 -3.34
C LEU A 156 21.41 -2.20 -4.39
N ASN A 157 21.02 -1.93 -5.63
CA ASN A 157 21.29 -2.82 -6.76
C ASN A 157 22.75 -2.69 -7.21
N ASP A 158 23.17 -1.46 -7.50
CA ASP A 158 24.39 -1.21 -8.28
C ASP A 158 25.66 -1.25 -7.43
N ARG A 159 25.60 -0.70 -6.21
CA ARG A 159 26.76 -0.61 -5.30
C ARG A 159 26.77 -1.75 -4.29
N PHE A 160 25.64 -2.04 -3.65
CA PHE A 160 25.57 -3.04 -2.58
C PHE A 160 25.34 -4.47 -3.10
N GLY A 161 24.93 -4.62 -4.36
CA GLY A 161 24.82 -5.93 -4.99
C GLY A 161 23.75 -6.84 -4.36
N LEU A 162 22.64 -6.27 -3.87
CA LEU A 162 21.62 -7.01 -3.11
C LEU A 162 20.78 -7.99 -3.96
N GLN A 163 20.99 -8.02 -5.29
CA GLN A 163 20.54 -9.14 -6.13
C GLN A 163 21.07 -10.47 -5.59
N ASN A 164 22.32 -10.48 -5.12
CA ASN A 164 22.99 -11.66 -4.60
C ASN A 164 22.83 -11.81 -3.07
N PRO A 165 22.90 -13.03 -2.54
CA PRO A 165 23.03 -13.27 -1.09
C PRO A 165 24.29 -12.61 -0.50
N VAL A 166 24.12 -11.85 0.58
CA VAL A 166 25.25 -11.31 1.34
C VAL A 166 25.62 -12.26 2.48
N ALA A 167 26.90 -12.63 2.55
CA ALA A 167 27.43 -13.52 3.58
C ALA A 167 27.11 -13.00 4.98
N LYS A 168 26.68 -13.90 5.89
CA LYS A 168 26.21 -13.55 7.24
C LYS A 168 27.19 -12.67 8.02
N SER A 169 28.48 -12.95 7.91
CA SER A 169 29.56 -12.18 8.56
C SER A 169 29.67 -10.73 8.09
N ARG A 170 29.21 -10.42 6.86
CA ARG A 170 29.26 -9.06 6.32
C ARG A 170 27.96 -8.26 6.50
N ARG A 171 26.86 -8.92 6.86
CA ARG A 171 25.53 -8.28 6.90
C ARG A 171 25.49 -7.07 7.83
N LEU A 172 26.14 -7.13 9.00
CA LEU A 172 26.17 -5.99 9.92
C LEU A 172 26.91 -4.80 9.31
N THR A 173 28.11 -5.02 8.76
CA THR A 173 28.90 -3.96 8.10
C THR A 173 28.13 -3.34 6.92
N THR A 174 27.56 -4.18 6.04
CA THR A 174 26.75 -3.70 4.91
C THR A 174 25.51 -2.94 5.39
N ALA A 175 24.85 -3.37 6.48
CA ALA A 175 23.73 -2.63 7.05
C ALA A 175 24.15 -1.24 7.53
N THR A 176 25.31 -1.12 8.19
CA THR A 176 25.85 0.17 8.63
C THR A 176 26.12 1.10 7.45
N GLU A 177 26.79 0.60 6.40
CA GLU A 177 27.06 1.39 5.18
C GLU A 177 25.77 1.85 4.47
N MET A 178 24.74 1.00 4.46
CA MET A 178 23.42 1.36 3.93
C MET A 178 22.76 2.45 4.78
N LEU A 179 22.85 2.37 6.11
CA LEU A 179 22.29 3.39 7.00
C LEU A 179 23.03 4.73 6.87
N GLU A 180 24.35 4.71 6.71
CA GLU A 180 25.16 5.90 6.45
C GLU A 180 24.79 6.55 5.11
N LEU A 181 24.54 5.74 4.06
CA LEU A 181 24.04 6.27 2.80
C LEU A 181 22.65 6.91 2.98
N ALA A 182 21.74 6.27 3.71
CA ALA A 182 20.42 6.82 4.00
C ALA A 182 20.53 8.17 4.73
N ASP A 183 21.38 8.26 5.77
CA ASP A 183 21.61 9.49 6.52
C ASP A 183 22.19 10.60 5.62
N SER A 184 23.14 10.27 4.72
CA SER A 184 23.71 11.24 3.79
C SER A 184 22.69 11.81 2.79
N LEU A 185 21.63 11.04 2.52
CA LEU A 185 20.50 11.42 1.68
C LEU A 185 19.35 12.02 2.50
N SER A 186 19.55 12.25 3.79
CA SER A 186 18.53 12.73 4.75
C SER A 186 17.28 11.84 4.83
N ILE A 187 17.43 10.54 4.54
CA ILE A 187 16.35 9.56 4.64
C ILE A 187 16.32 9.02 6.06
N ALA A 188 15.17 9.17 6.73
CA ALA A 188 15.00 8.61 8.07
C ALA A 188 15.24 7.09 8.08
N ARG A 189 16.05 6.60 9.02
CA ARG A 189 16.40 5.17 9.12
C ARG A 189 15.20 4.23 9.33
N TYR A 190 14.08 4.76 9.84
CA TYR A 190 12.81 4.03 10.02
C TYR A 190 11.87 4.15 8.81
N HIS A 191 12.24 4.90 7.78
CA HIS A 191 11.43 5.05 6.57
C HIS A 191 11.25 3.68 5.87
N PRO A 192 10.08 3.36 5.30
CA PRO A 192 9.84 2.07 4.66
C PRO A 192 10.87 1.69 3.59
N VAL A 193 11.40 2.64 2.84
CA VAL A 193 12.49 2.41 1.87
C VAL A 193 13.73 1.78 2.53
N VAL A 194 14.14 2.29 3.69
CA VAL A 194 15.29 1.76 4.44
C VAL A 194 14.97 0.40 5.05
N LEU A 195 13.77 0.25 5.63
CA LEU A 195 13.35 -1.02 6.25
C LEU A 195 13.24 -2.17 5.23
N VAL A 196 12.71 -1.88 4.04
CA VAL A 196 12.64 -2.87 2.93
C VAL A 196 14.05 -3.21 2.45
N ALA A 197 14.95 -2.23 2.32
CA ALA A 197 16.35 -2.47 1.95
C ALA A 197 17.07 -3.39 2.95
N LEU A 198 16.92 -3.14 4.25
CA LEU A 198 17.43 -4.03 5.30
C LEU A 198 16.79 -5.41 5.21
N GLY A 199 15.48 -5.49 4.94
CA GLY A 199 14.79 -6.74 4.64
C GLY A 199 15.46 -7.52 3.53
N CYS A 200 15.84 -6.88 2.43
CA CYS A 200 16.56 -7.51 1.32
C CYS A 200 17.94 -8.04 1.73
N LEU A 201 18.70 -7.26 2.50
CA LEU A 201 20.03 -7.65 3.02
C LEU A 201 19.96 -8.90 3.89
N TYR A 202 18.90 -9.03 4.68
CA TYR A 202 18.61 -10.21 5.52
C TYR A 202 17.76 -11.27 4.80
N GLU A 203 17.70 -11.23 3.47
CA GLU A 203 17.08 -12.25 2.61
C GLU A 203 15.57 -12.43 2.81
N ASN A 204 14.87 -11.38 3.24
CA ASN A 204 13.42 -11.37 3.26
C ASN A 204 12.88 -11.52 1.82
N ARG A 205 12.17 -12.63 1.57
CA ARG A 205 11.65 -12.97 0.24
C ARG A 205 10.66 -11.93 -0.30
N ALA A 206 9.82 -11.36 0.55
CA ALA A 206 8.85 -10.35 0.14
C ALA A 206 9.56 -9.05 -0.28
N ALA A 207 10.53 -8.59 0.52
CA ALA A 207 11.31 -7.41 0.21
C ALA A 207 12.06 -7.57 -1.12
N LYS A 208 12.73 -8.71 -1.35
CA LYS A 208 13.38 -8.99 -2.63
C LYS A 208 12.39 -9.05 -3.81
N LYS A 209 11.16 -9.54 -3.59
CA LYS A 209 10.11 -9.56 -4.61
C LYS A 209 9.56 -8.18 -4.95
N VAL A 210 9.54 -7.24 -4.01
CA VAL A 210 9.20 -5.83 -4.28
C VAL A 210 10.34 -5.16 -5.03
N MET A 211 11.58 -5.34 -4.57
CA MET A 211 12.73 -4.71 -5.20
C MET A 211 13.06 -5.26 -6.59
N LYS A 212 12.78 -6.54 -6.88
CA LYS A 212 12.99 -7.17 -8.22
C LYS A 212 14.37 -6.85 -8.82
N PHE A 213 15.42 -6.85 -7.99
CA PHE A 213 16.80 -6.53 -8.39
C PHE A 213 17.25 -7.30 -9.64
N ARG A 214 18.16 -6.69 -10.41
CA ARG A 214 18.65 -7.21 -11.69
C ARG A 214 20.17 -7.20 -11.72
N GLU A 215 20.74 -8.18 -12.41
CA GLU A 215 22.19 -8.22 -12.65
C GLU A 215 22.63 -7.04 -13.52
N ASP A 216 21.85 -6.74 -14.57
CA ASP A 216 22.02 -5.53 -15.36
C ASP A 216 21.27 -4.36 -14.70
N ALA A 217 22.04 -3.38 -14.22
CA ALA A 217 21.54 -2.15 -13.61
C ALA A 217 20.60 -1.36 -14.53
N ALA A 218 20.81 -1.40 -15.85
CA ALA A 218 19.96 -0.70 -16.81
C ALA A 218 18.55 -1.31 -16.90
N LEU A 219 18.38 -2.57 -16.50
CA LEU A 219 17.09 -3.26 -16.47
C LEU A 219 16.39 -3.16 -15.11
N PHE A 220 17.06 -2.61 -14.09
CA PHE A 220 16.46 -2.43 -12.78
C PHE A 220 15.53 -1.21 -12.76
N ASN A 221 14.25 -1.45 -12.48
CA ASN A 221 13.23 -0.40 -12.41
C ASN A 221 13.05 0.07 -10.95
N ALA A 222 13.84 1.07 -10.56
CA ALA A 222 13.82 1.65 -9.22
C ALA A 222 12.51 2.39 -8.91
N GLU A 223 11.89 2.98 -9.93
CA GLU A 223 10.64 3.73 -9.83
C GLU A 223 9.47 2.81 -9.46
N ASN A 224 9.41 1.62 -10.05
CA ASN A 224 8.39 0.63 -9.69
C ASN A 224 8.58 0.14 -8.25
N ALA A 225 9.82 -0.15 -7.84
CA ALA A 225 10.12 -0.55 -6.47
C ALA A 225 9.76 0.56 -5.48
N LEU A 226 10.03 1.82 -5.83
CA LEU A 226 9.64 2.97 -5.01
C LEU A 226 8.11 3.07 -4.90
N SER A 227 7.37 3.00 -6.02
CA SER A 227 5.90 3.04 -6.00
C SER A 227 5.28 1.98 -5.08
N ASP A 228 5.78 0.74 -5.17
CA ASP A 228 5.36 -0.36 -4.30
C ASP A 228 5.65 -0.05 -2.82
N ILE A 229 6.83 0.47 -2.50
CA ILE A 229 7.19 0.84 -1.12
C ILE A 229 6.34 2.01 -0.61
N MET A 230 6.08 3.00 -1.45
CA MET A 230 5.33 4.20 -1.08
C MET A 230 3.85 3.91 -0.87
N THR A 231 3.32 2.83 -1.44
CA THR A 231 2.02 2.28 -1.04
C THR A 231 1.94 2.03 0.47
N VAL A 232 3.01 1.56 1.11
CA VAL A 232 3.05 1.35 2.56
C VAL A 232 2.87 2.67 3.31
N VAL A 233 3.57 3.71 2.86
CA VAL A 233 3.51 5.07 3.44
C VAL A 233 2.13 5.67 3.26
N ARG A 234 1.49 5.47 2.10
CA ARG A 234 0.17 6.02 1.79
C ARG A 234 -0.96 5.29 2.51
N PHE A 235 -0.88 3.96 2.60
CA PHE A 235 -1.96 3.12 3.13
C PHE A 235 -1.98 3.06 4.66
N LEU A 236 -0.84 2.86 5.33
CA LEU A 236 -0.85 2.56 6.77
C LEU A 236 -1.39 3.70 7.67
N PRO A 237 -1.06 4.99 7.43
CA PRO A 237 -1.67 6.10 8.18
C PRO A 237 -3.17 6.16 8.01
N ARG A 238 -3.65 6.06 6.75
CA ARG A 238 -5.08 6.04 6.41
C ARG A 238 -5.79 4.87 7.08
N LYS A 239 -5.17 3.69 7.08
CA LYS A 239 -5.69 2.51 7.78
C LYS A 239 -5.90 2.78 9.27
N LEU A 240 -4.90 3.37 9.93
CA LEU A 240 -5.00 3.73 11.34
C LEU A 240 -6.11 4.76 11.60
N GLU A 241 -6.17 5.81 10.79
CA GLU A 241 -7.17 6.87 10.89
C GLU A 241 -8.59 6.30 10.76
N ILE A 242 -8.87 5.56 9.68
CA ILE A 242 -10.17 4.95 9.40
C ILE A 242 -10.59 4.01 10.53
N GLU A 243 -9.72 3.08 10.92
CA GLU A 243 -10.07 2.08 11.92
C GLU A 243 -10.19 2.69 13.33
N HIS A 244 -9.45 3.76 13.61
CA HIS A 244 -9.57 4.49 14.86
C HIS A 244 -10.90 5.25 14.94
N ILE A 245 -11.24 6.01 13.90
CA ILE A 245 -12.52 6.72 13.81
C ILE A 245 -13.70 5.74 13.88
N GLY A 246 -13.64 4.62 13.14
CA GLY A 246 -14.68 3.59 13.15
C GLY A 246 -14.92 3.00 14.54
N ARG A 247 -13.88 2.86 15.37
CA ARG A 247 -14.00 2.38 16.76
C ARG A 247 -14.54 3.45 17.71
N GLU A 248 -13.99 4.66 17.67
CA GLU A 248 -14.34 5.70 18.65
C GLU A 248 -15.67 6.37 18.37
N ARG A 249 -15.97 6.61 17.10
CA ARG A 249 -17.13 7.39 16.68
C ARG A 249 -18.28 6.53 16.17
N GLN A 250 -18.07 5.21 16.05
CA GLN A 250 -19.06 4.25 15.54
C GLN A 250 -19.68 4.66 14.19
N VAL A 251 -18.90 5.32 13.34
CA VAL A 251 -19.31 5.76 12.00
C VAL A 251 -18.39 5.18 10.94
N GLY A 252 -18.96 4.87 9.78
CA GLY A 252 -18.21 4.41 8.62
C GLY A 252 -17.69 2.98 8.75
N TRP A 253 -16.41 2.77 8.45
CA TRP A 253 -15.80 1.45 8.32
C TRP A 253 -15.11 1.01 9.60
N ALA A 254 -15.34 -0.24 10.00
CA ALA A 254 -14.65 -0.84 11.14
C ALA A 254 -13.26 -1.40 10.77
N ARG A 255 -13.03 -1.64 9.47
CA ARG A 255 -11.80 -2.21 8.94
C ARG A 255 -11.40 -1.49 7.66
N SER A 256 -10.10 -1.45 7.39
CA SER A 256 -9.59 -1.16 6.06
C SER A 256 -8.55 -2.16 5.59
N SER A 257 -8.53 -2.44 4.29
CA SER A 257 -7.63 -3.41 3.67
C SER A 257 -7.12 -2.89 2.33
N TYR A 258 -5.89 -3.26 1.98
CA TYR A 258 -5.34 -3.05 0.65
C TYR A 258 -5.50 -4.33 -0.18
N ILE A 259 -5.92 -4.20 -1.43
CA ILE A 259 -6.02 -5.31 -2.39
C ILE A 259 -4.97 -5.10 -3.46
N THR A 260 -4.12 -6.10 -3.65
CA THR A 260 -3.08 -6.13 -4.69
C THR A 260 -2.87 -7.53 -5.24
N ASP A 261 -2.43 -7.58 -6.50
CA ASP A 261 -1.99 -8.81 -7.17
C ASP A 261 -0.50 -9.15 -6.88
N ASP A 262 0.26 -8.22 -6.30
CA ASP A 262 1.67 -8.38 -5.96
C ASP A 262 1.82 -9.02 -4.57
N ASN A 263 2.24 -10.29 -4.57
CA ASN A 263 2.43 -11.06 -3.34
C ASN A 263 3.60 -10.52 -2.49
N GLY A 264 4.62 -9.91 -3.10
CA GLY A 264 5.69 -9.23 -2.38
C GLY A 264 5.13 -8.06 -1.58
N LEU A 265 4.39 -7.17 -2.24
CA LEU A 265 3.77 -6.01 -1.61
C LEU A 265 2.76 -6.40 -0.52
N SER A 266 1.89 -7.38 -0.81
CA SER A 266 0.93 -7.90 0.17
C SER A 266 1.60 -8.41 1.45
N GLN A 267 2.76 -9.07 1.33
CA GLN A 267 3.52 -9.56 2.48
C GLN A 267 4.26 -8.44 3.23
N ILE A 268 4.80 -7.43 2.52
CA ILE A 268 5.40 -6.25 3.15
C ILE A 268 4.36 -5.51 3.99
N LEU A 269 3.17 -5.26 3.45
CA LEU A 269 2.07 -4.61 4.17
C LEU A 269 1.64 -5.35 5.44
N ARG A 270 1.77 -6.68 5.48
CA ARG A 270 1.51 -7.50 6.69
C ARG A 270 2.63 -7.38 7.73
N CYS A 271 3.86 -7.12 7.29
CA CYS A 271 5.02 -6.96 8.17
C CYS A 271 5.10 -5.55 8.78
N CYS A 272 4.60 -4.54 8.06
CA CYS A 272 4.58 -3.16 8.53
C CYS A 272 3.35 -2.93 9.41
N ALA A 273 3.57 -2.70 10.71
CA ALA A 273 2.52 -2.36 11.66
C ALA A 273 2.71 -0.91 12.14
N ALA A 274 1.84 -0.02 11.68
CA ALA A 274 1.74 1.31 12.27
C ALA A 274 1.00 1.21 13.61
N PHE A 275 1.51 1.90 14.65
CA PHE A 275 0.91 1.89 15.99
C PHE A 275 0.12 3.15 16.28
N TRP A 276 0.63 4.29 15.80
CA TRP A 276 -0.05 5.56 15.85
C TRP A 276 0.39 6.44 14.69
N THR A 277 -0.44 7.41 14.34
CA THR A 277 -0.11 8.52 13.45
C THR A 277 -0.71 9.81 14.02
N ARG A 278 -0.15 10.96 13.63
CA ARG A 278 -0.61 12.28 14.05
C ARG A 278 -0.85 13.14 12.82
N LYS A 279 -2.02 13.76 12.76
CA LYS A 279 -2.38 14.70 11.70
C LYS A 279 -2.37 16.11 12.28
N ARG A 280 -1.53 16.97 11.70
CA ARG A 280 -1.59 18.43 11.91
C ARG A 280 -2.09 19.06 10.63
N ASP A 281 -2.79 20.19 10.73
CA ASP A 281 -3.56 20.83 9.65
C ASP A 281 -2.78 21.22 8.36
N ASN A 282 -1.52 20.79 8.16
CA ASN A 282 -0.79 20.90 6.88
C ASN A 282 0.45 19.98 6.73
N GLN A 283 0.71 19.00 7.61
CA GLN A 283 1.83 18.05 7.48
C GLN A 283 1.48 16.69 8.13
N ASP A 284 1.52 15.61 7.34
CA ASP A 284 1.39 14.25 7.85
C ASP A 284 2.74 13.79 8.43
N GLU A 285 2.80 13.51 9.74
CA GLU A 285 3.97 12.85 10.33
C GLU A 285 3.96 11.36 9.95
N ASN A 286 5.07 10.88 9.39
CA ASN A 286 5.22 9.47 8.99
C ASN A 286 4.92 8.50 10.15
N PRO A 287 4.21 7.38 9.90
CA PRO A 287 3.80 6.45 10.94
C PRO A 287 5.01 5.77 11.59
N VAL A 288 5.02 5.68 12.93
CA VAL A 288 6.05 4.95 13.66
C VAL A 288 5.74 3.45 13.63
N CYS A 289 6.54 2.70 12.88
CA CYS A 289 6.54 1.23 12.91
C CYS A 289 7.38 0.72 14.10
N ARG A 290 6.83 -0.16 14.94
CA ARG A 290 7.60 -0.93 15.95
C ARG A 290 7.60 -2.42 15.60
N ASP A 291 8.68 -3.11 15.94
CA ASP A 291 8.83 -4.55 15.75
C ASP A 291 7.82 -5.35 16.60
N ARG A 292 7.13 -6.31 15.99
CA ARG A 292 6.14 -7.19 16.63
C ARG A 292 6.73 -8.15 17.68
N ARG A 293 8.06 -8.27 17.80
CA ARG A 293 8.72 -9.21 18.73
C ARG A 293 8.92 -8.71 20.16
N ARG A 294 8.25 -7.61 20.54
CA ARG A 294 8.16 -7.16 21.94
C ARG A 294 6.68 -6.94 22.30
N ALA A 295 5.94 -8.02 22.36
CA ALA A 295 4.69 -8.14 23.09
C ALA A 295 4.63 -9.57 23.66
#